data_AF-A0A914M0C9-F1
#
_entry.id   AF-A0A914M0C9-F1
#
_cell.length_a   1.000
_cell.length_b   1.000
_cell.length_c   1.000
_cell.angle_alpha   90.00
_cell.angle_beta   90.00
_cell.angle_gamma   90.00
#
_symmetry.space_group_name_H-M   'P 1'
#
loop_
_entity.id
_entity.type
_entity.pdbx_description
1 polymer ?
#
loop_
_entity_poly.entity_id
_entity_poly.type
_entity_poly.pdbx_seq_one_letter_code
_entity_poly.pdbx_strand_id
1 'polypeptide(L)'
;MDSNEIMQRRQKRLASAESSNNLPKINLNLSKEEMLTRLKNLIGLTCTTNTEKFHLLRRRDEFLSKLVNLDSKPGNNKFIKGTCQDMCPEKERYMRDVKKSLHFYECDSEGRIVHEKMVKDYSRSAADQDMPLPHELRPLEVLQSTMDYLIFNISSEIPTTKIELIRWCDFLWSRTRAIRKDITQQMLQSEMAVDLVEKCARLHIFSAFKLISLGTEHVNQEINSEMSSLNAASDHPAMAIAAYNTCSHTLRQMYDDLAKMQRSCLNEPEFRSYDIILNLTDFNVYSQVLSYRQSVRESKEVQLALNLASALQNNNYILFFRLVKNHATFLQVGICIVLFASLKINCRILVFKISTDSDFTKINRSVCK
;
A
#
# COMPACT_ATOMS: atom_id res chain seq x y z
N MET A 1 13.61 17.86 -13.26
CA MET A 1 14.53 16.89 -12.64
C MET A 1 14.15 15.53 -13.18
N ASP A 2 15.13 14.78 -13.68
CA ASP A 2 14.91 13.51 -14.37
C ASP A 2 14.35 12.48 -13.37
N SER A 3 13.37 11.66 -13.78
CA SER A 3 12.75 10.63 -12.93
C SER A 3 13.81 9.65 -12.38
N ASN A 4 14.92 9.50 -13.11
CA ASN A 4 16.12 8.78 -12.69
C ASN A 4 16.82 9.40 -11.46
N GLU A 5 16.85 10.72 -11.32
CA GLU A 5 17.54 11.41 -10.21
C GLU A 5 16.79 11.24 -8.87
N ILE A 6 15.45 11.19 -8.92
CA ILE A 6 14.59 10.95 -7.74
C ILE A 6 14.68 9.48 -7.32
N MET A 7 14.66 8.56 -8.30
CA MET A 7 14.92 7.14 -8.07
C MET A 7 16.32 6.92 -7.51
N GLN A 8 17.33 7.64 -7.99
CA GLN A 8 18.71 7.59 -7.48
C GLN A 8 18.84 8.18 -6.07
N ARG A 9 18.16 9.27 -5.72
CA ARG A 9 18.17 9.82 -4.35
C ARG A 9 17.43 8.91 -3.36
N ARG A 10 16.35 8.26 -3.79
CA ARG A 10 15.64 7.25 -2.99
C ARG A 10 16.46 5.97 -2.87
N GLN A 11 17.12 5.53 -3.95
CA GLN A 11 18.14 4.48 -3.91
C GLN A 11 19.32 4.87 -3.02
N LYS A 12 19.71 6.15 -2.93
CA LYS A 12 20.78 6.61 -2.02
C LYS A 12 20.36 6.56 -0.55
N ARG A 13 19.09 6.89 -0.23
CA ARG A 13 18.51 6.71 1.11
C ARG A 13 18.30 5.23 1.47
N LEU A 14 17.95 4.41 0.50
CA LEU A 14 17.82 2.94 0.64
C LEU A 14 19.20 2.26 0.73
N ALA A 15 20.18 2.74 -0.02
CA ALA A 15 21.57 2.28 0.00
C ALA A 15 22.31 2.77 1.25
N SER A 16 21.96 3.92 1.84
CA SER A 16 22.43 4.29 3.19
C SER A 16 21.81 3.43 4.29
N ALA A 17 20.62 2.85 4.03
CA ALA A 17 20.05 1.82 4.88
C ALA A 17 20.71 0.43 4.68
N GLU A 18 21.40 0.22 3.56
CA GLU A 18 22.22 -0.96 3.27
C GLU A 18 23.70 -0.78 3.69
N SER A 19 24.23 0.43 3.71
CA SER A 19 25.63 0.75 4.07
C SER A 19 25.93 0.59 5.57
N SER A 20 24.91 0.30 6.37
CA SER A 20 25.03 -0.07 7.79
C SER A 20 25.10 -1.58 8.02
N ASN A 21 25.32 -2.38 6.96
CA ASN A 21 25.66 -3.81 7.05
C ASN A 21 27.13 -4.09 7.44
N ASN A 22 27.88 -3.11 7.95
CA ASN A 22 29.20 -3.31 8.58
C ASN A 22 29.11 -3.97 9.96
N LEU A 23 28.29 -5.00 10.07
CA LEU A 23 28.27 -5.91 11.20
C LEU A 23 28.94 -7.21 10.75
N PRO A 24 29.85 -7.78 11.54
CA PRO A 24 30.63 -8.95 11.14
C PRO A 24 29.68 -10.04 10.68
N LYS A 25 29.82 -10.47 9.42
CA LYS A 25 29.11 -11.64 8.90
C LYS A 25 29.54 -12.82 9.79
N ILE A 26 28.59 -13.40 10.52
CA ILE A 26 28.85 -14.56 11.37
C ILE A 26 29.45 -15.66 10.49
N ASN A 27 30.54 -16.33 10.89
CA ASN A 27 31.09 -17.42 10.08
C ASN A 27 30.03 -18.54 9.96
N LEU A 28 29.63 -18.83 8.72
CA LEU A 28 28.37 -19.48 8.39
C LEU A 28 28.48 -20.98 8.07
N ASN A 29 29.68 -21.58 8.15
CA ASN A 29 29.91 -23.02 8.02
C ASN A 29 29.72 -23.74 9.36
N LEU A 30 28.51 -23.67 9.93
CA LEU A 30 28.15 -24.32 11.20
C LEU A 30 27.26 -25.53 10.94
N SER A 31 27.44 -26.58 11.74
CA SER A 31 26.55 -27.75 11.70
C SER A 31 25.15 -27.40 12.23
N LYS A 32 24.13 -28.21 11.89
CA LYS A 32 22.76 -28.04 12.41
C LYS A 32 22.74 -28.02 13.94
N GLU A 33 23.51 -28.90 14.57
CA GLU A 33 23.60 -29.03 16.04
C GLU A 33 24.25 -27.81 16.69
N GLU A 34 25.29 -27.25 16.08
CA GLU A 34 25.94 -26.03 16.56
C GLU A 34 25.00 -24.83 16.48
N MET A 35 24.21 -24.70 15.40
CA MET A 35 23.22 -23.63 15.26
C MET A 35 22.12 -23.73 16.33
N LEU A 36 21.60 -24.93 16.59
CA LEU A 36 20.62 -25.16 17.64
C LEU A 36 21.18 -24.85 19.04
N THR A 37 22.44 -25.21 19.30
CA THR A 37 23.12 -24.89 20.57
C THR A 37 23.28 -23.38 20.72
N ARG A 38 23.73 -22.68 19.68
CA ARG A 38 23.84 -21.21 19.70
C ARG A 38 22.50 -20.51 19.90
N LEU A 39 21.41 -21.02 19.32
CA LEU A 39 20.06 -20.51 19.55
C LEU A 39 19.61 -20.71 21.00
N LYS A 40 19.86 -21.88 21.59
CA LYS A 40 19.57 -22.15 23.01
C LYS A 40 20.32 -21.18 23.93
N ASN A 41 21.57 -20.85 23.59
CA ASN A 41 22.38 -19.90 24.37
C ASN A 41 21.86 -18.45 24.31
N LEU A 42 20.96 -18.12 23.38
CA LEU A 42 20.31 -16.80 23.36
C LEU A 42 19.18 -16.68 24.39
N ILE A 43 18.66 -17.81 24.89
CA ILE A 43 17.57 -17.83 25.86
C ILE A 43 18.06 -17.29 27.20
N GLY A 44 17.31 -16.36 27.78
CA GLY A 44 17.64 -15.75 29.07
C GLY A 44 18.60 -14.56 29.01
N LEU A 45 19.10 -14.19 27.83
CA LEU A 45 19.87 -12.96 27.67
C LEU A 45 18.99 -11.72 27.80
N THR A 46 19.45 -10.75 28.58
CA THR A 46 18.80 -9.45 28.76
C THR A 46 19.61 -8.37 28.06
N CYS A 47 18.96 -7.59 27.19
CA CYS A 47 19.58 -6.45 26.51
C CYS A 47 18.97 -5.15 27.03
N THR A 48 19.81 -4.14 27.28
CA THR A 48 19.37 -2.86 27.83
C THR A 48 19.10 -1.84 26.73
N THR A 49 19.91 -1.85 25.66
CA THR A 49 19.80 -0.89 24.57
C THR A 49 19.04 -1.46 23.37
N ASN A 50 18.38 -0.58 22.60
CA ASN A 50 17.68 -0.99 21.36
C ASN A 50 18.65 -1.57 20.31
N THR A 51 19.91 -1.10 20.30
CA THR A 51 20.97 -1.64 19.44
C THR A 51 21.31 -3.10 19.79
N GLU A 52 21.50 -3.41 21.08
CA GLU A 52 21.74 -4.78 21.54
C GLU A 52 20.56 -5.69 21.20
N LYS A 53 19.32 -5.23 21.46
CA LYS A 53 18.09 -5.97 21.13
C LYS A 53 18.02 -6.28 19.63
N PHE A 54 18.29 -5.29 18.77
CA PHE A 54 18.32 -5.50 17.32
C PHE A 54 19.37 -6.55 16.91
N HIS A 55 20.59 -6.49 17.46
CA HIS A 55 21.65 -7.46 17.13
C HIS A 55 21.32 -8.88 17.60
N LEU A 56 20.72 -9.02 18.78
CA LEU A 56 20.27 -10.31 19.29
C LEU A 56 19.20 -10.92 18.37
N LEU A 57 18.17 -10.14 18.02
CA LEU A 57 17.08 -10.59 17.15
C LEU A 57 17.57 -10.91 15.73
N ARG A 58 18.49 -10.09 15.19
CA ARG A 58 19.13 -10.35 13.90
C ARG A 58 19.88 -11.69 13.92
N ARG A 59 20.70 -11.93 14.95
CA ARG A 59 21.47 -13.18 15.09
C ARG A 59 20.56 -14.40 15.22
N ARG A 60 19.46 -14.28 15.99
CA ARG A 60 18.43 -15.31 16.08
C ARG A 60 17.88 -15.65 14.70
N ASP A 61 17.46 -14.62 13.96
CA ASP A 61 16.82 -14.79 12.66
C ASP A 61 17.77 -15.36 11.61
N GLU A 62 19.05 -14.96 11.60
CA GLU A 62 20.07 -15.55 10.72
C GLU A 62 20.23 -17.08 10.92
N PHE A 63 20.19 -17.56 12.17
CA PHE A 63 20.22 -19.01 12.43
C PHE A 63 18.90 -19.70 12.04
N LEU A 64 17.76 -19.08 12.34
CA LEU A 64 16.45 -19.64 12.01
C LEU A 64 16.24 -19.78 10.50
N SER A 65 16.59 -18.76 9.71
CA SER A 65 16.45 -18.81 8.24
C SER A 65 17.28 -19.95 7.65
N LYS A 66 18.50 -20.16 8.16
CA LYS A 66 19.36 -21.27 7.74
C LYS A 66 18.79 -22.64 8.08
N LEU A 67 18.26 -22.80 9.29
CA LEU A 67 17.63 -24.05 9.70
C LEU A 67 16.41 -24.37 8.82
N VAL A 68 15.60 -23.36 8.50
CA VAL A 68 14.47 -23.50 7.58
C VAL A 68 14.94 -23.91 6.18
N ASN A 69 16.00 -23.28 5.65
CA ASN A 69 16.55 -23.63 4.34
C ASN A 69 17.13 -25.06 4.30
N LEU A 70 17.76 -25.53 5.38
CA LEU A 70 18.27 -26.91 5.48
C LEU A 70 17.14 -27.95 5.56
N ASP A 71 16.03 -27.62 6.21
CA ASP A 71 14.88 -28.52 6.38
C ASP A 71 13.90 -28.46 5.20
N SER A 72 14.08 -27.51 4.28
CA SER A 72 13.29 -27.34 3.07
C SER A 72 13.56 -28.46 2.07
N LYS A 73 12.70 -29.49 2.07
CA LYS A 73 12.73 -30.54 1.04
C LYS A 73 12.24 -29.97 -0.31
N PRO A 74 12.93 -30.24 -1.44
CA PRO A 74 12.44 -29.86 -2.75
C PRO A 74 11.07 -30.51 -2.99
N GLY A 75 10.05 -29.69 -3.27
CA GLY A 75 8.68 -30.12 -3.59
C GLY A 75 7.65 -30.05 -2.45
N ASN A 76 8.03 -29.71 -1.22
CA ASN A 76 7.08 -29.56 -0.10
C ASN A 76 6.87 -28.09 0.27
N ASN A 77 6.16 -27.36 -0.61
CA ASN A 77 5.92 -25.93 -0.43
C ASN A 77 4.80 -25.71 0.61
N LYS A 78 5.10 -25.91 1.89
CA LYS A 78 4.17 -25.54 2.97
C LYS A 78 4.01 -24.03 2.97
N PHE A 79 2.77 -23.56 2.82
CA PHE A 79 2.44 -22.14 2.97
C PHE A 79 2.92 -21.64 4.34
N ILE A 80 3.67 -20.54 4.36
CA ILE A 80 4.16 -19.96 5.61
C ILE A 80 2.98 -19.27 6.30
N LYS A 81 2.71 -19.63 7.55
CA LYS A 81 1.74 -18.95 8.39
C LYS A 81 2.46 -17.95 9.28
N GLY A 82 2.07 -16.68 9.19
CA GLY A 82 2.60 -15.62 10.03
C GLY A 82 2.23 -15.79 11.50
N THR A 83 3.14 -15.44 12.40
CA THR A 83 2.97 -15.54 13.85
C THR A 83 3.19 -14.22 14.58
N CYS A 84 3.56 -13.14 13.88
CA CYS A 84 3.73 -11.82 14.48
C CYS A 84 2.40 -11.27 14.99
N GLN A 85 2.25 -11.12 16.31
CA GLN A 85 1.02 -10.59 16.93
C GLN A 85 0.93 -9.05 16.94
N ASP A 86 2.02 -8.38 16.58
CA ASP A 86 2.10 -6.92 16.55
C ASP A 86 1.90 -6.36 15.12
N MET A 87 1.49 -5.09 15.02
CA MET A 87 1.40 -4.38 13.73
C MET A 87 2.75 -4.24 13.00
N CYS A 88 3.88 -4.35 13.72
CA CYS A 88 5.24 -4.31 13.21
C CYS A 88 6.10 -5.36 13.94
N PRO A 89 6.83 -6.27 13.26
CA PRO A 89 7.69 -7.24 13.91
C PRO A 89 8.75 -6.61 14.82
N GLU A 90 9.02 -7.23 15.97
CA GLU A 90 9.92 -6.70 16.99
C GLU A 90 11.31 -6.34 16.46
N LYS A 91 11.92 -7.22 15.65
CA LYS A 91 13.22 -6.96 15.03
C LYS A 91 13.20 -5.70 14.18
N GLU A 92 12.13 -5.50 13.40
CA GLU A 92 11.99 -4.34 12.55
C GLU A 92 11.86 -3.06 13.39
N ARG A 93 11.14 -3.11 14.52
CA ARG A 93 10.98 -1.94 15.40
C ARG A 93 12.33 -1.39 15.85
N TYR A 94 13.19 -2.26 16.39
CA TYR A 94 14.52 -1.85 16.83
C TYR A 94 15.44 -1.53 15.66
N MET A 95 15.34 -2.25 14.54
CA MET A 95 16.10 -1.92 13.33
C MET A 95 15.83 -0.49 12.85
N ARG A 96 14.56 -0.08 12.79
CA ARG A 96 14.18 1.26 12.31
C ARG A 96 14.56 2.36 13.29
N ASP A 97 14.56 2.10 14.60
CA ASP A 97 15.10 3.04 15.59
C ASP A 97 16.62 3.20 15.47
N VAL A 98 17.37 2.09 15.36
CA VAL A 98 18.83 2.11 15.20
C VAL A 98 19.23 2.82 13.89
N LYS A 99 18.49 2.59 12.80
CA LYS A 99 18.72 3.24 11.50
C LYS A 99 18.16 4.67 11.41
N LYS A 100 17.53 5.18 12.46
CA LYS A 100 16.88 6.51 12.49
C LYS A 100 15.94 6.72 11.30
N SER A 101 15.17 5.68 10.99
CA SER A 101 14.21 5.64 9.88
C SER A 101 12.77 5.46 10.38
N LEU A 102 12.48 5.95 11.59
CA LEU A 102 11.13 6.00 12.15
C LEU A 102 10.33 7.12 11.48
N HIS A 103 9.04 6.87 11.24
CA HIS A 103 8.13 7.92 10.80
C HIS A 103 7.55 8.66 12.01
N PHE A 104 7.19 9.94 11.87
CA PHE A 104 6.67 10.73 13.00
C PHE A 104 5.35 10.17 13.58
N TYR A 105 4.53 9.50 12.77
CA TYR A 105 3.33 8.76 13.23
C TYR A 105 3.66 7.60 14.18
N GLU A 106 4.91 7.19 14.27
CA GLU A 106 5.38 6.06 15.07
C GLU A 106 6.17 6.50 16.30
N CYS A 107 6.25 7.82 16.52
CA CYS A 107 6.99 8.44 17.61
C CYS A 107 6.07 9.19 18.59
N ASP A 108 6.60 9.49 19.77
CA ASP A 108 6.06 10.48 20.70
C ASP A 108 6.49 11.91 20.31
N SER A 109 6.07 12.90 21.09
CA SER A 109 6.45 14.32 20.88
C SER A 109 7.95 14.59 20.98
N GLU A 110 8.70 13.69 21.63
CA GLU A 110 10.16 13.79 21.78
C GLU A 110 10.89 13.02 20.66
N GLY A 111 10.17 12.42 19.72
CA GLY A 111 10.73 11.64 18.62
C GLY A 111 11.17 10.22 19.01
N ARG A 112 10.80 9.74 20.21
CA ARG A 112 11.10 8.38 20.67
C ARG A 112 10.11 7.39 20.10
N ILE A 113 10.58 6.18 19.82
CA ILE A 113 9.74 5.08 19.31
C ILE A 113 8.58 4.76 20.28
N VAL A 114 7.37 4.61 19.73
CA VAL A 114 6.19 4.13 20.46
C VAL A 114 5.77 2.80 19.83
N HIS A 115 6.00 1.70 20.54
CA HIS A 115 5.86 0.35 19.98
C HIS A 115 4.44 0.06 19.46
N GLU A 116 3.42 0.58 20.15
CA GLU A 116 2.00 0.43 19.82
C GLU A 116 1.60 1.17 18.55
N LYS A 117 2.38 2.17 18.13
CA LYS A 117 2.15 2.94 16.89
C LYS A 117 2.94 2.43 15.70
N MET A 118 3.89 1.52 15.92
CA MET A 118 4.77 1.01 14.87
C MET A 118 3.99 0.08 13.94
N VAL A 119 4.02 0.39 12.64
CA VAL A 119 3.43 -0.46 11.59
C VAL A 119 4.52 -0.95 10.65
N LYS A 120 4.50 -2.24 10.28
CA LYS A 120 5.46 -2.86 9.38
C LYS A 120 5.69 -2.01 8.13
N ASP A 121 6.93 -1.62 7.88
CA ASP A 121 7.32 -0.80 6.73
C ASP A 121 7.61 -1.68 5.50
N TYR A 122 7.27 -1.19 4.31
CA TYR A 122 7.58 -1.92 3.09
C TYR A 122 9.06 -1.80 2.75
N SER A 123 9.82 -2.86 2.98
CA SER A 123 11.19 -2.99 2.49
C SER A 123 11.23 -3.51 1.04
N ARG A 124 11.88 -2.74 0.17
CA ARG A 124 12.26 -3.13 -1.22
C ARG A 124 13.49 -4.03 -1.20
N SER A 125 13.43 -5.19 -0.54
CA SER A 125 14.54 -6.13 -0.64
C SER A 125 14.43 -6.94 -1.93
N ALA A 126 15.56 -7.01 -2.67
CA ALA A 126 15.74 -7.47 -4.05
C ALA A 126 15.70 -9.01 -4.21
N ALA A 127 15.99 -9.46 -5.44
CA ALA A 127 15.74 -10.77 -6.06
C ALA A 127 16.31 -12.03 -5.38
N ASP A 128 17.00 -11.93 -4.24
CA ASP A 128 17.74 -13.03 -3.59
C ASP A 128 17.42 -13.20 -2.08
N GLN A 129 16.24 -12.79 -1.61
CA GLN A 129 15.89 -12.94 -0.19
C GLN A 129 15.51 -14.37 0.18
N ASP A 130 16.06 -14.83 1.31
CA ASP A 130 15.60 -16.00 2.05
C ASP A 130 14.08 -15.90 2.32
N MET A 131 13.41 -17.06 2.38
CA MET A 131 11.99 -17.12 2.75
C MET A 131 11.78 -16.41 4.10
N PRO A 132 10.77 -15.54 4.22
CA PRO A 132 10.51 -14.80 5.46
C PRO A 132 10.21 -15.78 6.60
N LEU A 133 10.71 -15.47 7.79
CA LEU A 133 10.40 -16.29 8.97
C LEU A 133 8.94 -16.07 9.41
N PRO A 134 8.29 -17.08 10.02
CA PRO A 134 6.92 -16.95 10.49
C PRO A 134 6.67 -15.71 11.36
N HIS A 135 7.58 -15.39 12.29
CA HIS A 135 7.44 -14.23 13.19
C HIS A 135 7.74 -12.88 12.52
N GLU A 136 8.12 -12.86 11.25
CA GLU A 136 8.24 -11.64 10.45
C GLU A 136 6.95 -11.32 9.69
N LEU A 137 6.02 -12.28 9.62
CA LEU A 137 4.74 -12.15 8.92
C LEU A 137 3.60 -12.02 9.93
N ARG A 138 2.68 -11.10 9.66
CA ARG A 138 1.47 -10.91 10.48
C ARG A 138 0.37 -11.85 9.99
N PRO A 139 -0.29 -12.62 10.87
CA PRO A 139 -1.45 -13.41 10.51
C PRO A 139 -2.61 -12.49 10.10
N LEU A 140 -3.63 -13.07 9.45
CA LEU A 140 -4.74 -12.35 8.84
C LEU A 140 -5.48 -11.43 9.83
N GLU A 141 -5.67 -11.88 11.07
CA GLU A 141 -6.37 -11.13 12.12
C GLU A 141 -5.57 -9.88 12.52
N VAL A 142 -4.24 -9.98 12.59
CA VAL A 142 -3.36 -8.85 12.89
C VAL A 142 -3.29 -7.89 11.71
N LEU A 143 -3.34 -8.40 10.47
CA LEU A 143 -3.45 -7.56 9.27
C LEU A 143 -4.75 -6.75 9.26
N GLN A 144 -5.87 -7.36 9.68
CA GLN A 144 -7.15 -6.68 9.89
C GLN A 144 -7.03 -5.55 10.91
N SER A 145 -6.58 -5.84 12.14
CA SER A 145 -6.40 -4.82 13.18
C SER A 145 -5.41 -3.73 12.77
N THR A 146 -4.37 -4.08 12.01
CA THR A 146 -3.44 -3.10 11.46
C THR A 146 -4.13 -2.16 10.46
N MET A 147 -4.94 -2.71 9.56
CA MET A 147 -5.69 -1.90 8.60
C MET A 147 -6.68 -0.97 9.32
N ASP A 148 -7.37 -1.49 10.34
CA ASP A 148 -8.30 -0.70 11.15
C ASP A 148 -7.57 0.46 11.84
N TYR A 149 -6.39 0.22 12.43
CA TYR A 149 -5.55 1.30 12.96
C TYR A 149 -5.17 2.34 11.90
N LEU A 150 -4.73 1.90 10.71
CA LEU A 150 -4.39 2.83 9.63
C LEU A 150 -5.59 3.68 9.18
N ILE A 151 -6.81 3.14 9.19
CA ILE A 151 -8.01 3.86 8.81
C ILE A 151 -8.46 4.82 9.93
N PHE A 152 -8.62 4.31 11.14
CA PHE A 152 -9.23 5.05 12.24
C PHE A 152 -8.27 6.02 12.94
N ASN A 153 -6.98 5.69 13.02
CA ASN A 153 -6.01 6.53 13.74
C ASN A 153 -5.17 7.41 12.82
N ILE A 154 -4.89 6.96 11.58
CA ILE A 154 -4.01 7.71 10.67
C ILE A 154 -4.82 8.39 9.58
N SER A 155 -5.74 7.66 8.94
CA SER A 155 -6.47 8.20 7.80
C SER A 155 -7.58 9.18 8.18
N SER A 156 -7.95 9.20 9.46
CA SER A 156 -8.93 10.14 10.01
C SER A 156 -8.39 11.57 10.16
N GLU A 157 -7.08 11.75 10.28
CA GLU A 157 -6.45 13.07 10.43
C GLU A 157 -5.80 13.52 9.12
N ILE A 158 -6.61 13.92 8.16
CA ILE A 158 -6.13 14.30 6.82
C ILE A 158 -5.41 15.65 6.90
N PRO A 159 -4.13 15.74 6.51
CA PRO A 159 -3.41 17.00 6.57
C PRO A 159 -3.95 18.03 5.55
N THR A 160 -3.89 19.29 5.92
CA THR A 160 -4.30 20.42 5.07
C THR A 160 -3.14 20.97 4.25
N THR A 161 -1.89 20.85 4.74
CA THR A 161 -0.71 21.33 4.03
C THR A 161 -0.22 20.30 3.02
N LYS A 162 0.28 20.78 1.86
CA LYS A 162 0.78 19.91 0.79
C LYS A 162 1.93 19.00 1.26
N ILE A 163 2.85 19.52 2.08
CA ILE A 163 4.02 18.78 2.56
C ILE A 163 3.60 17.64 3.49
N GLU A 164 2.70 17.91 4.43
CA GLU A 164 2.20 16.90 5.36
C GLU A 164 1.34 15.86 4.65
N LEU A 165 0.54 16.26 3.67
CA LEU A 165 -0.23 15.33 2.84
C LEU A 165 0.68 14.36 2.08
N ILE A 166 1.78 14.84 1.50
CA ILE A 166 2.74 13.97 0.83
C ILE A 166 3.31 12.94 1.81
N ARG A 167 3.72 13.37 3.01
CA ARG A 167 4.24 12.46 4.05
C ARG A 167 3.18 11.46 4.51
N TRP A 168 1.93 11.90 4.67
CA TRP A 168 0.79 11.05 5.02
C TRP A 168 0.51 10.00 3.94
N CYS A 169 0.47 10.41 2.67
CA CYS A 169 0.32 9.51 1.52
C CYS A 169 1.47 8.51 1.45
N ASP A 170 2.72 8.94 1.66
CA ASP A 170 3.89 8.06 1.64
C ASP A 170 3.87 7.02 2.75
N PHE A 171 3.49 7.44 3.96
CA PHE A 171 3.34 6.53 5.09
C PHE A 171 2.29 5.45 4.79
N LEU A 172 1.08 5.87 4.43
CA LEU A 172 -0.01 4.94 4.09
C LEU A 172 0.37 4.04 2.92
N TRP A 173 0.99 4.59 1.87
CA TRP A 173 1.46 3.82 0.72
C TRP A 173 2.41 2.71 1.14
N SER A 174 3.37 3.02 2.02
CA SER A 174 4.34 2.01 2.48
C SER A 174 3.67 0.95 3.36
N ARG A 175 2.87 1.35 4.35
CA ARG A 175 2.24 0.41 5.30
C ARG A 175 1.21 -0.50 4.63
N THR A 176 0.36 0.05 3.75
CA THR A 176 -0.60 -0.75 2.97
C THR A 176 0.10 -1.69 1.99
N ARG A 177 1.24 -1.29 1.41
CA ARG A 177 2.06 -2.20 0.59
C ARG A 177 2.68 -3.33 1.41
N ALA A 178 3.10 -3.07 2.64
CA ALA A 178 3.57 -4.12 3.56
C ALA A 178 2.45 -5.11 3.93
N ILE A 179 1.23 -4.63 4.16
CA ILE A 179 0.04 -5.50 4.37
C ILE A 179 -0.19 -6.40 3.15
N ARG A 180 -0.24 -5.83 1.94
CA ARG A 180 -0.39 -6.63 0.71
C ARG A 180 0.74 -7.63 0.51
N LYS A 181 1.98 -7.25 0.85
CA LYS A 181 3.14 -8.15 0.80
C LYS A 181 2.92 -9.35 1.72
N ASP A 182 2.50 -9.13 2.97
CA ASP A 182 2.21 -10.21 3.92
C ASP A 182 1.08 -11.14 3.42
N ILE A 183 0.04 -10.59 2.77
CA ILE A 183 -1.04 -11.36 2.14
C ILE A 183 -0.48 -12.28 1.04
N THR A 184 0.32 -11.72 0.13
CA THR A 184 0.90 -12.48 -0.99
C THR A 184 1.92 -13.53 -0.53
N GLN A 185 2.78 -13.22 0.44
CA GLN A 185 3.80 -14.15 0.94
C GLN A 185 3.18 -15.33 1.70
N GLN A 186 2.02 -15.14 2.32
CA GLN A 186 1.28 -16.18 3.01
C GLN A 186 0.24 -16.88 2.11
N MET A 187 0.09 -16.45 0.85
CA MET A 187 -0.91 -16.96 -0.10
C MET A 187 -2.33 -16.96 0.48
N LEU A 188 -2.72 -15.89 1.19
CA LEU A 188 -4.03 -15.83 1.84
C LEU A 188 -5.15 -15.69 0.81
N GLN A 189 -6.09 -16.63 0.82
CA GLN A 189 -7.26 -16.68 -0.06
C GLN A 189 -8.53 -16.72 0.77
N SER A 190 -9.00 -15.55 1.23
CA SER A 190 -10.23 -15.41 2.00
C SER A 190 -10.93 -14.07 1.70
N GLU A 191 -12.21 -13.97 2.02
CA GLU A 191 -12.99 -12.73 1.87
C GLU A 191 -12.39 -11.58 2.71
N MET A 192 -11.86 -11.88 3.90
CA MET A 192 -11.13 -10.89 4.72
C MET A 192 -9.84 -10.40 4.04
N ALA A 193 -9.10 -11.30 3.37
CA ALA A 193 -7.91 -10.89 2.63
C ALA A 193 -8.28 -10.00 1.44
N VAL A 194 -9.40 -10.30 0.76
CA VAL A 194 -9.94 -9.45 -0.31
C VAL A 194 -10.30 -8.07 0.24
N ASP A 195 -11.08 -7.99 1.32
CA ASP A 195 -11.47 -6.75 2.00
C ASP A 195 -10.25 -5.87 2.35
N LEU A 196 -9.15 -6.47 2.83
CA LEU A 196 -7.90 -5.75 3.08
C LEU A 196 -7.30 -5.11 1.83
N VAL A 197 -7.29 -5.82 0.70
CA VAL A 197 -6.74 -5.31 -0.57
C VAL A 197 -7.69 -4.27 -1.19
N GLU A 198 -9.00 -4.45 -1.04
CA GLU A 198 -10.04 -3.49 -1.41
C GLU A 198 -9.84 -2.15 -0.66
N LYS A 199 -9.69 -2.20 0.67
CA LYS A 199 -9.35 -1.03 1.50
C LYS A 199 -8.07 -0.34 1.04
N CYS A 200 -7.01 -1.11 0.73
CA CYS A 200 -5.77 -0.55 0.16
C CYS A 200 -6.04 0.20 -1.15
N ALA A 201 -6.81 -0.40 -2.07
CA ALA A 201 -7.13 0.20 -3.36
C ALA A 201 -7.90 1.52 -3.20
N ARG A 202 -8.91 1.56 -2.32
CA ARG A 202 -9.69 2.77 -2.04
C ARG A 202 -8.84 3.88 -1.43
N LEU A 203 -7.96 3.55 -0.49
CA LEU A 203 -7.00 4.50 0.08
C LEU A 203 -6.07 5.07 -1.00
N HIS A 204 -5.56 4.25 -1.92
CA HIS A 204 -4.69 4.72 -3.00
C HIS A 204 -5.41 5.64 -4.00
N ILE A 205 -6.67 5.35 -4.36
CA ILE A 205 -7.50 6.25 -5.17
C ILE A 205 -7.67 7.60 -4.44
N PHE A 206 -8.01 7.54 -3.15
CA PHE A 206 -8.22 8.73 -2.35
C PHE A 206 -6.96 9.58 -2.22
N SER A 207 -5.80 8.96 -1.95
CA SER A 207 -4.51 9.64 -1.91
C SER A 207 -4.19 10.33 -3.24
N ALA A 208 -4.39 9.64 -4.38
CA ALA A 208 -4.16 10.22 -5.70
C ALA A 208 -5.04 11.45 -5.94
N PHE A 209 -6.32 11.34 -5.62
CA PHE A 209 -7.27 12.44 -5.71
C PHE A 209 -6.85 13.65 -4.85
N LYS A 210 -6.56 13.45 -3.56
CA LYS A 210 -6.21 14.55 -2.65
C LYS A 210 -4.92 15.27 -3.06
N LEU A 211 -3.91 14.53 -3.51
CA LEU A 211 -2.66 15.10 -4.00
C LEU A 211 -2.88 16.02 -5.21
N ILE A 212 -3.82 15.67 -6.09
CA ILE A 212 -4.17 16.49 -7.26
C ILE A 212 -4.96 17.72 -6.83
N SER A 213 -5.98 17.57 -5.99
CA SER A 213 -6.84 18.67 -5.56
C SER A 213 -6.06 19.77 -4.81
N LEU A 214 -5.22 19.40 -3.85
CA LEU A 214 -4.39 20.38 -3.13
C LEU A 214 -3.29 20.97 -4.01
N GLY A 215 -2.85 20.25 -5.04
CA GLY A 215 -1.94 20.76 -6.06
C GLY A 215 -2.54 21.90 -6.90
N THR A 216 -3.86 21.93 -7.09
CA THR A 216 -4.54 22.98 -7.88
C THR A 216 -4.86 24.26 -7.10
N GLU A 217 -4.93 24.19 -5.76
CA GLU A 217 -5.27 25.35 -4.91
C GLU A 217 -4.05 26.24 -4.61
N HIS A 218 -2.86 25.65 -4.51
CA HIS A 218 -1.62 26.36 -4.13
C HIS A 218 -0.76 26.88 -5.30
N VAL A 219 -1.24 26.81 -6.54
CA VAL A 219 -0.52 27.40 -7.69
C VAL A 219 -0.56 28.94 -7.67
N ASN A 220 -1.41 29.55 -6.82
CA ASN A 220 -1.60 31.01 -6.77
C ASN A 220 -0.85 31.74 -5.64
N GLN A 221 0.03 31.08 -4.88
CA GLN A 221 0.82 31.78 -3.85
C GLN A 221 2.31 31.44 -4.00
N GLU A 222 3.05 32.45 -4.45
CA GLU A 222 4.51 32.52 -4.52
C GLU A 222 5.15 31.99 -3.24
N ILE A 223 6.03 30.97 -3.31
CA ILE A 223 7.15 30.85 -2.35
C ILE A 223 8.39 30.29 -3.07
N ASN A 224 9.41 31.15 -3.07
CA ASN A 224 10.79 30.92 -3.46
C ASN A 224 11.51 29.90 -2.54
N SER A 225 12.57 29.32 -3.08
CA SER A 225 13.74 28.71 -2.39
C SER A 225 13.65 27.37 -1.62
N GLU A 226 12.58 26.57 -1.71
CA GLU A 226 12.61 25.14 -1.30
C GLU A 226 12.29 24.15 -2.45
N MET A 227 12.46 24.63 -3.68
CA MET A 227 12.05 23.99 -4.95
C MET A 227 12.70 22.63 -5.29
N SER A 228 13.74 22.17 -4.57
CA SER A 228 14.39 20.88 -4.89
C SER A 228 13.68 19.66 -4.29
N SER A 229 12.83 19.84 -3.27
CA SER A 229 12.06 18.74 -2.64
C SER A 229 10.65 18.55 -3.25
N LEU A 230 10.15 19.56 -3.97
CA LEU A 230 8.82 19.58 -4.59
C LEU A 230 8.72 18.78 -5.90
N ASN A 231 9.83 18.46 -6.56
CA ASN A 231 9.82 17.60 -7.75
C ASN A 231 9.46 16.14 -7.43
N ALA A 232 9.49 15.73 -6.16
CA ALA A 232 8.89 14.45 -5.73
C ALA A 232 7.35 14.54 -5.71
N ALA A 233 6.78 15.70 -5.36
CA ALA A 233 5.34 15.96 -5.24
C ALA A 233 4.55 15.65 -6.54
N SER A 234 5.14 15.92 -7.70
CA SER A 234 4.51 15.68 -9.01
C SER A 234 4.35 14.20 -9.36
N ASP A 235 5.20 13.33 -8.81
CA ASP A 235 5.16 11.89 -9.10
C ASP A 235 4.23 11.12 -8.15
N HIS A 236 3.84 11.70 -7.00
CA HIS A 236 3.02 10.99 -6.01
C HIS A 236 1.62 10.58 -6.50
N PRO A 237 0.87 11.40 -7.27
CA PRO A 237 -0.41 10.94 -7.84
C PRO A 237 -0.24 9.73 -8.76
N ALA A 238 0.78 9.75 -9.63
CA ALA A 238 1.09 8.63 -10.51
C ALA A 238 1.51 7.38 -9.72
N MET A 239 2.32 7.55 -8.66
CA MET A 239 2.69 6.47 -7.75
C MET A 239 1.49 5.86 -7.00
N ALA A 240 0.54 6.68 -6.58
CA ALA A 240 -0.69 6.22 -5.94
C ALA A 240 -1.56 5.42 -6.93
N ILE A 241 -1.67 5.86 -8.19
CA ILE A 241 -2.34 5.08 -9.25
C ILE A 241 -1.60 3.78 -9.58
N ALA A 242 -0.27 3.78 -9.64
CA ALA A 242 0.49 2.55 -9.81
C ALA A 242 0.25 1.55 -8.65
N ALA A 243 0.10 2.08 -7.42
CA ALA A 243 -0.22 1.27 -6.24
C ALA A 243 -1.63 0.68 -6.32
N TYR A 244 -2.61 1.48 -6.78
CA TYR A 244 -3.96 1.02 -7.10
C TYR A 244 -3.93 -0.08 -8.18
N ASN A 245 -3.21 0.11 -9.30
CA ASN A 245 -3.13 -0.89 -10.38
C ASN A 245 -2.56 -2.22 -9.88
N THR A 246 -1.61 -2.16 -8.94
CA THR A 246 -1.08 -3.36 -8.27
C THR A 246 -2.15 -4.02 -7.37
N CYS A 247 -2.98 -3.23 -6.67
CA CYS A 247 -4.13 -3.77 -5.92
C CYS A 247 -5.13 -4.42 -6.87
N SER A 248 -5.53 -3.71 -7.93
CA SER A 248 -6.49 -4.20 -8.93
C SER A 248 -6.02 -5.52 -9.55
N HIS A 249 -4.75 -5.63 -9.93
CA HIS A 249 -4.20 -6.90 -10.41
C HIS A 249 -4.34 -8.03 -9.38
N THR A 250 -4.02 -7.76 -8.11
CA THR A 250 -4.17 -8.73 -7.02
C THR A 250 -5.63 -9.11 -6.80
N LEU A 251 -6.54 -8.12 -6.77
CA LEU A 251 -7.99 -8.32 -6.61
C LEU A 251 -8.57 -9.19 -7.72
N ARG A 252 -8.17 -8.97 -8.99
CA ARG A 252 -8.60 -9.80 -10.12
C ARG A 252 -8.28 -11.27 -9.88
N GLN A 253 -7.04 -11.57 -9.48
CA GLN A 253 -6.64 -12.94 -9.17
C GLN A 253 -7.44 -13.52 -8.00
N MET A 254 -7.62 -12.74 -6.92
CA MET A 254 -8.38 -13.19 -5.74
C MET A 254 -9.86 -13.43 -6.05
N TYR A 255 -10.50 -12.57 -6.86
CA TYR A 255 -11.88 -12.76 -7.30
C TYR A 255 -12.02 -14.01 -8.16
N ASP A 256 -11.10 -14.24 -9.08
CA ASP A 256 -11.11 -15.44 -9.94
C ASP A 256 -10.90 -16.71 -9.13
N ASP A 257 -10.00 -16.70 -8.15
CA ASP A 257 -9.75 -17.84 -7.25
C ASP A 257 -10.94 -18.14 -6.34
N LEU A 258 -11.58 -17.12 -5.75
CA LEU A 258 -12.80 -17.30 -4.96
C LEU A 258 -13.99 -17.74 -5.82
N ALA A 259 -14.08 -17.27 -7.07
CA ALA A 259 -15.10 -17.71 -8.01
C ALA A 259 -14.98 -19.20 -8.34
N LYS A 260 -13.75 -19.73 -8.48
CA LYS A 260 -13.51 -21.19 -8.64
C LYS A 260 -14.00 -21.98 -7.42
N MET A 261 -13.98 -21.37 -6.24
CA MET A 261 -14.53 -21.93 -4.99
C MET A 261 -16.03 -21.64 -4.81
N GLN A 262 -16.73 -21.17 -5.86
CA GLN A 262 -18.16 -20.80 -5.83
C GLN A 262 -18.52 -19.71 -4.81
N ARG A 263 -17.55 -18.83 -4.49
CA ARG A 263 -17.77 -17.64 -3.66
C ARG A 263 -17.79 -16.38 -4.51
N SER A 264 -18.73 -15.49 -4.23
CA SER A 264 -18.84 -14.18 -4.88
C SER A 264 -18.45 -13.07 -3.92
N CYS A 265 -17.62 -12.14 -4.37
CA CYS A 265 -17.29 -10.94 -3.61
C CYS A 265 -18.27 -9.82 -3.95
N LEU A 266 -18.91 -9.24 -2.93
CA LEU A 266 -19.93 -8.21 -3.10
C LEU A 266 -19.39 -6.95 -3.80
N ASN A 267 -18.15 -6.58 -3.49
CA ASN A 267 -17.52 -5.35 -3.95
C ASN A 267 -16.78 -5.50 -5.29
N GLU A 268 -16.72 -6.69 -5.91
CA GLU A 268 -16.06 -6.86 -7.20
C GLU A 268 -16.54 -5.84 -8.26
N PRO A 269 -17.86 -5.59 -8.45
CA PRO A 269 -18.34 -4.58 -9.37
C PRO A 269 -17.76 -3.18 -9.17
N GLU A 270 -17.54 -2.78 -7.92
CA GLU A 270 -16.96 -1.49 -7.56
C GLU A 270 -15.57 -1.35 -8.18
N PHE A 271 -14.69 -2.33 -7.93
CA PHE A 271 -13.30 -2.30 -8.41
C PHE A 271 -13.19 -2.52 -9.92
N ARG A 272 -14.06 -3.33 -10.51
CA ARG A 272 -14.14 -3.44 -11.98
C ARG A 272 -14.54 -2.11 -12.61
N SER A 273 -15.44 -1.35 -11.97
CA SER A 273 -15.81 -0.01 -12.45
C SER A 273 -14.63 0.97 -12.41
N TYR A 274 -13.80 0.90 -11.37
CA TYR A 274 -12.59 1.73 -11.26
C TYR A 274 -11.57 1.43 -12.36
N ASP A 275 -11.36 0.14 -12.68
CA ASP A 275 -10.48 -0.27 -13.78
C ASP A 275 -10.96 0.28 -15.14
N ILE A 276 -12.28 0.27 -15.38
CA ILE A 276 -12.88 0.84 -16.59
C ILE A 276 -12.67 2.36 -16.63
N ILE A 277 -12.93 3.06 -15.52
CA ILE A 277 -12.82 4.53 -15.46
C ILE A 277 -11.37 5.00 -15.63
N LEU A 278 -10.38 4.23 -15.20
CA LEU A 278 -8.97 4.58 -15.46
C LEU A 278 -8.57 4.42 -16.93
N ASN A 279 -9.33 3.64 -17.71
CA ASN A 279 -9.02 3.31 -19.10
C ASN A 279 -10.12 3.78 -20.08
N LEU A 280 -10.90 4.83 -19.77
CA LEU A 280 -12.03 5.26 -20.62
C LEU A 280 -11.64 5.59 -22.07
N THR A 281 -10.39 5.98 -22.30
CA THR A 281 -9.85 6.28 -23.63
C THR A 281 -9.38 5.04 -24.40
N ASP A 282 -9.29 3.88 -23.74
CA ASP A 282 -8.90 2.62 -24.37
C ASP A 282 -10.11 1.99 -25.08
N PHE A 283 -9.95 1.69 -26.36
CA PHE A 283 -10.98 1.02 -27.17
C PHE A 283 -11.21 -0.43 -26.76
N ASN A 284 -10.29 -1.04 -26.00
CA ASN A 284 -10.39 -2.44 -25.55
C ASN A 284 -11.23 -2.65 -24.29
N VAL A 285 -11.73 -1.57 -23.66
CA VAL A 285 -12.56 -1.65 -22.44
C VAL A 285 -13.74 -2.61 -22.61
N TYR A 286 -14.45 -2.55 -23.74
CA TYR A 286 -15.61 -3.42 -23.98
C TYR A 286 -15.22 -4.90 -24.05
N SER A 287 -14.11 -5.21 -24.73
CA SER A 287 -13.56 -6.58 -24.81
C SER A 287 -13.18 -7.11 -23.43
N GLN A 288 -12.57 -6.26 -22.59
CA GLN A 288 -12.26 -6.62 -21.21
C GLN A 288 -13.53 -6.92 -20.41
N VAL A 289 -14.58 -6.11 -20.53
CA VAL A 289 -15.83 -6.30 -19.79
C VAL A 289 -16.55 -7.58 -20.18
N LEU A 290 -16.44 -8.03 -21.44
CA LEU A 290 -17.01 -9.32 -21.87
C LEU A 290 -16.41 -10.52 -21.11
N SER A 291 -15.18 -10.40 -20.61
CA SER A 291 -14.56 -11.45 -19.77
C SER A 291 -15.16 -11.55 -18.36
N TYR A 292 -15.86 -10.52 -17.89
CA TYR A 292 -16.45 -10.52 -16.54
C TYR A 292 -17.69 -11.39 -16.48
N ARG A 293 -18.05 -11.85 -15.27
CA ARG A 293 -19.31 -12.56 -15.01
C ARG A 293 -20.52 -11.69 -15.33
N GLN A 294 -21.63 -12.30 -15.76
CA GLN A 294 -22.84 -11.56 -16.13
C GLN A 294 -23.36 -10.64 -15.02
N SER A 295 -23.40 -11.13 -13.78
CA SER A 295 -23.81 -10.34 -12.61
C SER A 295 -22.95 -9.09 -12.39
N VAL A 296 -21.66 -9.17 -12.70
CA VAL A 296 -20.72 -8.04 -12.60
C VAL A 296 -20.93 -7.07 -13.76
N ARG A 297 -21.13 -7.58 -14.98
CA ARG A 297 -21.39 -6.74 -16.16
C ARG A 297 -22.67 -5.93 -16.02
N GLU A 298 -23.72 -6.52 -15.46
CA GLU A 298 -25.04 -5.90 -15.31
C GLU A 298 -25.15 -4.99 -14.07
N SER A 299 -24.10 -4.94 -13.24
CA SER A 299 -24.06 -4.08 -12.07
C SER A 299 -24.16 -2.59 -12.44
N LYS A 300 -24.79 -1.81 -11.55
CA LYS A 300 -24.93 -0.35 -11.74
C LYS A 300 -23.57 0.35 -11.82
N GLU A 301 -22.57 -0.14 -11.10
CA GLU A 301 -21.21 0.39 -11.07
C GLU A 301 -20.53 0.24 -12.44
N VAL A 302 -20.58 -0.95 -13.03
CA VAL A 302 -19.98 -1.23 -14.35
C VAL A 302 -20.78 -0.57 -15.46
N GLN A 303 -22.11 -0.58 -15.41
CA GLN A 303 -22.96 0.08 -16.40
C GLN A 303 -22.72 1.60 -16.42
N LEU A 304 -22.55 2.24 -15.26
CA LEU A 304 -22.17 3.64 -15.19
C LEU A 304 -20.81 3.88 -15.85
N ALA A 305 -19.81 3.06 -15.55
CA ALA A 305 -18.48 3.20 -16.12
C ALA A 305 -18.46 3.03 -17.66
N LEU A 306 -19.24 2.10 -18.20
CA LEU A 306 -19.45 1.93 -19.65
C LEU A 306 -20.14 3.16 -20.28
N ASN A 307 -21.16 3.71 -19.63
CA ASN A 307 -21.84 4.91 -20.09
C ASN A 307 -20.89 6.13 -20.09
N LEU A 308 -20.01 6.24 -19.10
CA LEU A 308 -18.95 7.25 -19.07
C LEU A 308 -17.95 7.06 -20.22
N ALA A 309 -17.55 5.81 -20.51
CA ALA A 309 -16.63 5.50 -21.61
C ALA A 309 -17.25 5.89 -22.96
N SER A 310 -18.49 5.47 -23.20
CA SER A 310 -19.25 5.83 -24.40
C SER A 310 -19.42 7.35 -24.54
N ALA A 311 -19.78 8.05 -23.46
CA ALA A 311 -19.93 9.50 -23.49
C ALA A 311 -18.61 10.22 -23.85
N LEU A 312 -17.49 9.76 -23.29
CA LEU A 312 -16.17 10.36 -23.57
C LEU A 312 -15.69 10.05 -25.00
N GLN A 313 -15.79 8.79 -25.44
CA GLN A 313 -15.37 8.35 -26.78
C GLN A 313 -16.19 9.02 -27.90
N ASN A 314 -17.46 9.34 -27.63
CA ASN A 314 -18.33 10.08 -28.55
C ASN A 314 -18.23 11.61 -28.39
N ASN A 315 -17.25 12.14 -27.65
CA ASN A 315 -17.08 13.57 -27.35
C ASN A 315 -18.32 14.25 -26.70
N ASN A 316 -19.21 13.48 -26.06
CA ASN A 316 -20.38 14.00 -25.37
C ASN A 316 -20.06 14.38 -23.93
N TYR A 317 -19.29 15.46 -23.77
CA TYR A 317 -18.85 15.96 -22.47
C TYR A 317 -20.01 16.38 -21.57
N ILE A 318 -21.11 16.90 -22.14
CA ILE A 318 -22.31 17.30 -21.39
C ILE A 318 -22.93 16.07 -20.71
N LEU A 319 -23.13 14.98 -21.45
CA LEU A 319 -23.64 13.73 -20.90
C LEU A 319 -22.66 13.17 -19.86
N PHE A 320 -21.37 13.17 -20.17
CA PHE A 320 -20.33 12.70 -19.26
C PHE A 320 -20.43 13.41 -17.90
N PHE A 321 -20.37 14.75 -17.87
CA PHE A 321 -20.43 15.51 -16.61
C PHE A 321 -21.78 15.36 -15.91
N ARG A 322 -22.89 15.21 -16.65
CA ARG A 322 -24.21 14.93 -16.06
C ARG A 322 -24.24 13.57 -15.36
N LEU A 323 -23.69 12.53 -15.98
CA LEU A 323 -23.60 11.19 -15.39
C LEU A 323 -22.72 11.18 -14.13
N VAL A 324 -21.54 11.80 -14.21
CA VAL A 324 -20.65 11.93 -13.03
C VAL A 324 -21.33 12.74 -11.92
N LYS A 325 -22.11 13.78 -12.26
CA LYS A 325 -22.83 14.59 -11.28
C LYS A 325 -23.97 13.83 -10.60
N ASN A 326 -24.72 13.00 -11.30
CA ASN A 326 -25.95 12.42 -10.76
C ASN A 326 -25.77 10.99 -10.21
N HIS A 327 -24.81 10.22 -10.73
CA HIS A 327 -24.76 8.78 -10.48
C HIS A 327 -23.42 8.28 -9.92
N ALA A 328 -22.31 9.00 -10.13
CA ALA A 328 -21.00 8.54 -9.68
C ALA A 328 -20.82 8.64 -8.16
N THR A 329 -20.20 7.60 -7.58
CA THR A 329 -19.74 7.60 -6.19
C THR A 329 -18.56 8.55 -6.01
N PHE A 330 -18.26 8.90 -4.75
CA PHE A 330 -17.14 9.78 -4.43
C PHE A 330 -15.80 9.28 -5.03
N LEU A 331 -15.48 8.00 -4.88
CA LEU A 331 -14.24 7.43 -5.42
C LEU A 331 -14.26 7.36 -6.96
N GLN A 332 -15.41 7.09 -7.59
CA GLN A 332 -15.52 7.18 -9.06
C GLN A 332 -15.24 8.60 -9.56
N VAL A 333 -15.77 9.63 -8.88
CA VAL A 333 -15.44 11.04 -9.19
C VAL A 333 -13.94 11.30 -8.98
N GLY A 334 -13.36 10.81 -7.88
CA GLY A 334 -11.94 10.93 -7.58
C GLY A 334 -11.05 10.35 -8.70
N ILE A 335 -11.38 9.16 -9.19
CA ILE A 335 -10.67 8.54 -10.34
C ILE A 335 -10.87 9.37 -11.60
N CYS A 336 -12.07 9.86 -11.90
CA CYS A 336 -12.28 10.73 -13.06
C CYS A 336 -11.37 11.97 -12.99
N ILE A 337 -11.26 12.61 -11.84
CA ILE A 337 -10.36 13.78 -11.65
C ILE A 337 -8.90 13.38 -11.89
N VAL A 338 -8.47 12.23 -11.37
CA VAL A 338 -7.11 11.73 -11.61
C VAL A 338 -6.86 11.48 -13.09
N LEU A 339 -7.80 10.85 -13.79
CA LEU A 339 -7.73 10.62 -15.23
C LEU A 339 -7.62 11.95 -15.99
N PHE A 340 -8.51 12.91 -15.74
CA PHE A 340 -8.49 14.19 -16.46
C PHE A 340 -7.23 15.00 -16.19
N ALA A 341 -6.70 14.96 -14.96
CA ALA A 341 -5.41 15.56 -14.65
C ALA A 341 -4.27 14.94 -15.47
N SER A 342 -4.27 13.61 -15.64
CA SER A 342 -3.29 12.92 -16.48
C SER A 342 -3.43 13.27 -17.97
N LEU A 343 -4.66 13.50 -18.44
CA LEU A 343 -4.97 13.95 -19.80
C LEU A 343 -4.77 15.46 -20.01
N LYS A 344 -4.38 16.21 -18.98
CA LYS A 344 -4.26 17.68 -18.96
C LYS A 344 -5.56 18.40 -19.35
N ILE A 345 -6.72 17.79 -19.05
CA ILE A 345 -8.04 18.38 -19.29
C ILE A 345 -8.49 19.08 -18.00
N ASN A 346 -8.86 20.36 -18.11
CA ASN A 346 -9.27 21.15 -16.95
C ASN A 346 -10.74 20.85 -16.58
N CYS A 347 -10.98 20.24 -15.41
CA CYS A 347 -12.32 19.81 -14.98
C CYS A 347 -12.82 20.57 -13.74
N ARG A 348 -12.93 21.90 -13.83
CA ARG A 348 -13.48 22.76 -12.74
C ARG A 348 -14.84 22.31 -12.20
N ILE A 349 -15.70 21.74 -13.04
CA ILE A 349 -17.04 21.26 -12.65
C ILE A 349 -16.97 20.06 -11.69
N LEU A 350 -15.99 19.16 -11.85
CA LEU A 350 -15.86 17.98 -10.99
C LEU A 350 -15.39 18.34 -9.58
N VAL A 351 -14.48 19.31 -9.49
CA VAL A 351 -13.97 19.82 -8.20
C VAL A 351 -15.10 20.45 -7.37
N PHE A 352 -15.98 21.24 -8.01
CA PHE A 352 -17.09 21.90 -7.34
C PHE A 352 -18.09 20.92 -6.69
N LYS A 353 -18.33 19.75 -7.30
CA LYS A 353 -19.18 18.70 -6.72
C LYS A 353 -18.60 18.14 -5.42
N ILE A 354 -17.27 18.12 -5.25
CA ILE A 354 -16.64 17.55 -4.05
C ILE A 354 -16.63 18.56 -2.90
N SER A 355 -16.35 19.84 -3.19
CA SER A 355 -16.30 20.90 -2.18
C SER A 355 -17.63 21.11 -1.44
N THR A 356 -18.76 20.71 -2.04
CA THR A 356 -20.10 20.83 -1.43
C THR A 356 -20.43 19.68 -0.48
N ASP A 357 -19.55 18.69 -0.36
CA ASP A 357 -19.95 17.33 0.00
C ASP A 357 -19.01 16.79 1.11
N SER A 358 -18.92 17.52 2.24
CA SER A 358 -18.12 17.30 3.47
C SER A 358 -17.24 16.02 3.55
N ASP A 359 -15.92 16.23 3.53
CA ASP A 359 -14.90 15.23 3.17
C ASP A 359 -14.58 14.14 4.22
N PHE A 360 -14.98 14.24 5.49
CA PHE A 360 -14.53 13.29 6.52
C PHE A 360 -15.38 12.00 6.61
N THR A 361 -16.71 12.14 6.74
CA THR A 361 -17.61 10.99 6.93
C THR A 361 -17.62 10.05 5.72
N LYS A 362 -17.24 10.57 4.55
CA LYS A 362 -17.21 9.82 3.30
C LYS A 362 -15.98 8.95 3.14
N ILE A 363 -14.85 9.27 3.76
CA ILE A 363 -13.65 8.44 3.67
C ILE A 363 -13.84 7.19 4.49
N ASN A 364 -14.25 7.31 5.76
CA ASN A 364 -14.57 6.15 6.59
C ASN A 364 -15.70 5.32 5.95
N ARG A 365 -16.73 5.96 5.38
CA ARG A 365 -17.78 5.22 4.65
C ARG A 365 -17.33 4.62 3.32
N SER A 366 -16.37 5.19 2.62
CA SER A 366 -15.94 4.67 1.31
C SER A 366 -14.89 3.60 1.50
N VAL A 367 -13.91 3.80 2.38
CA VAL A 367 -12.86 2.83 2.67
C VAL A 367 -13.42 1.61 3.40
N CYS A 368 -14.35 1.79 4.36
CA CYS A 368 -14.92 0.68 5.16
C CYS A 368 -16.18 0.02 4.57
N LYS A 369 -16.68 0.45 3.41
CA LYS A 369 -17.69 -0.31 2.65
C LYS A 369 -17.06 -1.55 2.03
#